data_AF-A0A969IWW3-F1
#
_entry.id   AF-A0A969IWW3-F1
#
_cell.length_a   1.000
_cell.length_b   1.000
_cell.length_c   1.000
_cell.angle_alpha   90.00
_cell.angle_beta   90.00
_cell.angle_gamma   90.00
#
_symmetry.space_group_name_H-M   'P 1'
#
loop_
_entity.id
_entity.type
_entity.pdbx_description
1 polymer ?
#
loop_
_entity_poly.entity_id
_entity_poly.type
_entity_poly.pdbx_seq_one_letter_code
_entity_poly.pdbx_strand_id
1 'polypeptide(L)'
;MLNVGRATQTLRQVLKTYEISHDNLATTMGISRVKVDRWFYGIDPTAEEIAAMTRAIKQISPDAAIAFVQQYLGTILEDEEDQE
;
A
#
# COMPACT_ATOMS: atom_id res chain seq x y z
N MET A 1 14.74 -15.47 4.43
CA MET A 1 13.36 -14.96 4.30
C MET A 1 13.35 -13.89 3.22
N LEU A 2 12.48 -13.97 2.21
CA LEU A 2 12.31 -12.85 1.28
C LEU A 2 11.80 -11.67 2.10
N ASN A 3 12.60 -10.61 2.20
CA ASN A 3 12.20 -9.41 2.93
C ASN A 3 11.12 -8.72 2.09
N VAL A 4 9.86 -8.93 2.45
CA VAL A 4 8.72 -8.28 1.79
C VAL A 4 8.86 -6.79 2.02
N GLY A 5 8.98 -5.98 0.96
CA GLY A 5 9.23 -4.57 1.20
C GLY A 5 8.03 -3.82 1.75
N ARG A 6 8.35 -2.63 2.23
CA ARG A 6 7.48 -1.83 3.08
C ARG A 6 6.18 -1.43 2.40
N ALA A 7 6.26 -0.99 1.15
CA ALA A 7 5.08 -0.57 0.39
C ALA A 7 4.08 -1.72 0.24
N THR A 8 4.58 -2.94 0.00
CA THR A 8 3.76 -4.15 -0.01
C THR A 8 3.07 -4.40 1.33
N GLN A 9 3.81 -4.32 2.44
CA GLN A 9 3.24 -4.55 3.78
C GLN A 9 2.18 -3.50 4.13
N THR A 10 2.48 -2.22 3.92
CA THR A 10 1.56 -1.12 4.16
C THR A 10 0.30 -1.24 3.31
N LEU A 11 0.44 -1.60 2.02
CA LEU A 11 -0.72 -1.81 1.15
C LEU A 11 -1.63 -2.92 1.69
N ARG A 12 -1.06 -4.08 2.06
CA ARG A 12 -1.85 -5.18 2.61
C ARG A 12 -2.63 -4.77 3.85
N GLN A 13 -1.99 -4.01 4.75
CA GLN A 13 -2.61 -3.56 5.99
C GLN A 13 -3.78 -2.63 5.69
N VAL A 14 -3.57 -1.61 4.85
CA VAL A 14 -4.61 -0.63 4.50
C VAL A 14 -5.80 -1.28 3.79
N LEU A 15 -5.57 -2.15 2.80
CA LEU A 15 -6.67 -2.81 2.09
C LEU A 15 -7.51 -3.67 3.02
N LYS A 16 -6.89 -4.36 3.99
CA LYS A 16 -7.62 -5.15 4.99
C LYS A 16 -8.37 -4.27 5.98
N THR A 17 -7.71 -3.24 6.54
CA THR A 17 -8.31 -2.38 7.58
C THR A 17 -9.50 -1.58 7.05
N TYR A 18 -9.45 -1.13 5.80
CA TYR A 18 -10.51 -0.32 5.19
C TYR A 18 -11.41 -1.13 4.25
N GLU A 19 -11.29 -2.46 4.27
CA GLU A 19 -12.09 -3.40 3.45
C GLU A 19 -12.08 -3.06 1.93
N ILE A 20 -10.96 -2.54 1.44
CA ILE A 20 -10.78 -2.17 0.04
C ILE A 20 -10.41 -3.43 -0.75
N SER A 21 -11.29 -3.85 -1.65
CA SER A 21 -11.02 -5.00 -2.53
C SER A 21 -9.98 -4.66 -3.61
N HIS A 22 -9.26 -5.69 -4.07
CA HIS A 22 -8.27 -5.53 -5.14
C HIS A 22 -8.91 -5.07 -6.45
N ASP A 23 -10.15 -5.53 -6.72
CA ASP A 23 -10.92 -5.14 -7.90
C ASP A 23 -11.31 -3.67 -7.86
N ASN A 24 -11.69 -3.14 -6.69
CA ASN A 24 -12.02 -1.72 -6.53
C ASN A 24 -10.79 -0.84 -6.75
N LEU A 25 -9.65 -1.20 -6.16
CA LEU A 25 -8.39 -0.48 -6.38
C LEU A 25 -7.95 -0.54 -7.84
N ALA A 26 -8.00 -1.71 -8.47
CA ALA A 26 -7.62 -1.88 -9.88
C ALA A 26 -8.50 -1.04 -10.82
N THR A 27 -9.81 -1.07 -10.61
CA THR A 27 -10.78 -0.29 -11.40
C THR A 27 -10.53 1.21 -11.23
N THR A 28 -10.31 1.68 -10.01
CA THR A 28 -10.03 3.10 -9.71
C THR A 28 -8.70 3.56 -10.32
N MET A 29 -7.71 2.68 -10.39
CA MET A 29 -6.41 2.96 -11.02
C MET A 29 -6.42 2.80 -12.56
N GLY A 30 -7.45 2.19 -13.14
CA GLY A 30 -7.49 1.86 -14.57
C GLY A 30 -6.44 0.81 -14.99
N ILE A 31 -6.09 -0.11 -14.10
CA ILE A 31 -5.09 -1.18 -14.34
C ILE A 31 -5.70 -2.56 -14.15
N SER A 32 -4.94 -3.62 -14.48
CA SER A 32 -5.37 -4.98 -14.21
C SER A 32 -5.30 -5.32 -12.73
N ARG A 33 -6.28 -6.10 -12.25
CA ARG A 33 -6.28 -6.70 -10.91
C ARG A 33 -5.00 -7.48 -10.62
N VAL A 34 -4.47 -8.19 -11.63
CA VAL A 34 -3.21 -8.94 -11.51
C VAL A 34 -2.05 -8.05 -11.06
N LYS A 35 -2.02 -6.77 -11.47
CA LYS A 35 -0.99 -5.82 -11.03
C LYS A 35 -1.15 -5.47 -9.54
N VAL A 36 -2.39 -5.29 -9.09
CA VAL A 36 -2.71 -5.09 -7.66
C VAL A 36 -2.36 -6.33 -6.84
N ASP A 37 -2.71 -7.52 -7.32
CA ASP A 37 -2.36 -8.79 -6.66
C ASP A 37 -0.83 -8.94 -6.50
N ARG A 38 -0.04 -8.55 -7.52
CA ARG A 38 1.43 -8.57 -7.45
C ARG A 38 1.97 -7.71 -6.30
N TRP A 39 1.47 -6.48 -6.17
CA TRP A 39 1.83 -5.61 -5.05
C TRP A 39 1.34 -6.16 -3.72
N PHE A 40 0.16 -6.76 -3.69
CA PHE A 40 -0.37 -7.37 -2.48
C PHE A 40 0.42 -8.60 -2.03
N TYR A 41 0.97 -9.41 -2.94
CA TYR A 41 1.61 -10.68 -2.56
C TYR A 41 3.11 -10.61 -2.35
N GLY A 42 3.83 -9.61 -2.84
CA GLY A 42 5.26 -9.49 -2.52
C GLY A 42 6.15 -8.71 -3.48
N ILE A 43 5.60 -8.07 -4.51
CA ILE A 43 6.40 -7.28 -5.45
C ILE A 43 6.22 -5.82 -5.07
N ASP A 44 7.28 -5.15 -4.62
CA ASP A 44 7.13 -3.74 -4.26
C ASP A 44 6.81 -2.87 -5.47
N PRO A 45 5.81 -1.98 -5.34
CA PRO A 45 5.54 -0.97 -6.35
C PRO A 45 6.71 0.01 -6.49
N THR A 46 6.88 0.56 -7.68
CA THR A 46 7.79 1.70 -7.90
C THR A 46 7.28 2.97 -7.20
N ALA A 47 8.13 3.98 -7.04
CA ALA A 47 7.72 5.26 -6.47
C ALA A 47 6.55 5.91 -7.22
N GLU A 48 6.52 5.78 -8.55
CA GLU A 48 5.42 6.27 -9.39
C GLU A 48 4.12 5.50 -9.12
N GLU A 49 4.22 4.18 -8.93
CA GLU A 49 3.08 3.32 -8.62
C GLU A 49 2.53 3.59 -7.22
N ILE A 50 3.39 3.85 -6.24
CA ILE A 50 2.99 4.28 -4.89
C ILE A 50 2.20 5.59 -4.94
N ALA A 51 2.67 6.57 -5.72
CA ALA A 51 1.96 7.83 -5.90
C ALA A 51 0.60 7.64 -6.60
N ALA A 52 0.54 6.83 -7.65
CA ALA A 52 -0.71 6.51 -8.33
C ALA A 52 -1.70 5.77 -7.42
N MET A 53 -1.22 4.80 -6.66
CA MET A 53 -1.98 4.03 -5.69
C MET A 53 -2.54 4.92 -4.58
N THR A 54 -1.73 5.83 -4.04
CA THR A 54 -2.19 6.80 -3.03
C THR A 54 -3.35 7.64 -3.56
N ARG A 55 -3.28 8.11 -4.82
CA ARG A 55 -4.37 8.86 -5.47
C ARG A 55 -5.63 8.01 -5.66
N ALA A 56 -5.49 6.73 -6.01
CA ALA A 56 -6.63 5.84 -6.19
C ALA A 56 -7.27 5.46 -4.85
N ILE A 57 -6.48 5.12 -3.83
CA ILE A 57 -6.96 4.89 -2.47
C ILE A 57 -7.71 6.13 -1.99
N LYS A 58 -7.20 7.34 -2.24
CA LYS A 58 -7.86 8.60 -1.83
C LYS A 58 -9.24 8.77 -2.46
N GLN A 59 -9.43 8.33 -3.70
CA GLN A 59 -10.73 8.37 -4.38
C GLN A 59 -11.72 7.36 -3.77
N ILE A 60 -11.23 6.23 -3.30
CA ILE A 60 -12.05 5.19 -2.64
C ILE A 60 -12.39 5.60 -1.20
N SER A 61 -11.37 5.99 -0.43
CA SER A 61 -11.45 6.41 0.96
C SER A 61 -10.31 7.38 1.29
N PRO A 62 -10.60 8.67 1.55
CA PRO A 62 -9.59 9.65 1.95
C PRO A 62 -8.82 9.23 3.21
N ASP A 63 -9.51 8.64 4.19
CA ASP A 63 -8.91 8.19 5.45
C ASP A 63 -7.92 7.04 5.22
N ALA A 64 -8.26 6.10 4.34
CA ALA A 64 -7.36 5.00 3.96
C ALA A 64 -6.08 5.51 3.29
N ALA A 65 -6.18 6.58 2.49
CA ALA A 65 -5.00 7.17 1.83
C ALA A 65 -4.09 7.89 2.83
N ILE A 66 -4.67 8.59 3.81
CA ILE A 66 -3.90 9.19 4.91
C ILE A 66 -3.16 8.11 5.68
N ALA A 67 -3.86 7.04 6.08
CA ALA A 67 -3.27 5.92 6.78
C ALA A 67 -2.16 5.25 5.96
N PHE A 68 -2.35 5.08 4.64
CA PHE A 68 -1.32 4.53 3.76
C PHE A 68 -0.05 5.37 3.75
N VAL A 69 -0.15 6.69 3.57
CA VAL A 69 1.01 7.59 3.57
C VAL A 69 1.69 7.61 4.94
N GLN A 70 0.91 7.70 6.02
CA GLN A 70 1.43 7.72 7.38
C GLN A 70 2.14 6.42 7.74
N GLN A 71 1.58 5.25 7.40
CA GLN A 71 2.23 3.97 7.68
C GLN A 71 3.47 3.75 6.80
N TYR A 72 3.43 4.16 5.52
CA TYR A 72 4.55 3.95 4.61
C TYR A 72 5.75 4.85 4.95
N LEU A 73 5.50 6.12 5.25
CA LEU A 73 6.56 7.10 5.55
C LEU A 73 6.85 7.24 7.05
N GLY A 74 5.85 7.05 7.91
CA GLY A 74 6.00 7.16 9.37
C GLY A 74 6.94 6.09 9.93
N THR A 75 6.90 4.88 9.37
CA THR A 75 7.87 3.82 9.67
C THR A 75 9.31 4.13 9.22
N ILE A 76 9.56 5.23 8.49
CA ILE A 76 10.93 5.73 8.21
C ILE A 76 11.44 6.54 9.42
N LEU A 77 10.51 7.18 10.13
CA LEU A 77 10.78 8.07 11.25
C LEU A 77 10.73 7.34 12.59
N GLU A 78 10.09 6.18 12.64
CA GLU A 78 10.25 5.22 13.72
C GLU A 78 11.69 4.70 13.62
N ASP A 79 12.56 5.19 14.50
CA ASP A 79 13.85 4.56 14.75
C ASP A 79 13.55 3.07 15.01
N GLU A 80 14.25 2.17 14.32
CA GLU A 80 14.20 0.74 14.65
C GLU A 80 14.60 0.66 16.12
N GLU A 81 13.63 0.53 17.03
CA GLU A 81 13.94 0.27 18.44
C GLU A 81 14.81 -0.99 18.41
N ASP A 82 16.10 -0.78 18.69
CA ASP A 82 17.09 -1.83 18.83
C ASP A 82 16.48 -2.87 19.75
N GLN A 83 16.12 -4.02 19.19
CA GLN A 83 15.65 -5.17 19.95
C GLN A 83 16.85 -5.68 20.75
N GLU A 84 17.04 -5.16 21.97
CA GLU A 84 17.95 -5.69 23.00
C GLU A 84 17.54 -7.10 23.45
#